data_AF-A0A2Z5AEH1-F1
#
_entry.id   AF-A0A2Z5AEH1-F1
#
_cell.length_a   1.000
_cell.length_b   1.000
_cell.length_c   1.000
_cell.angle_alpha   90.00
_cell.angle_beta   90.00
_cell.angle_gamma   90.00
#
_symmetry.space_group_name_H-M   'P 1'
#
loop_
_entity.id
_entity.type
_entity.pdbx_description
1 polymer ?
#
loop_
_entity_poly.entity_id
_entity_poly.type
_entity_poly.pdbx_seq_one_letter_code
_entity_poly.pdbx_strand_id
1 'polypeptide(L)'
;MDSALIREASGGAYSHVGMVVATEPRVLIVHATTDDDPQHPDQVLLSTLADFLHPPRAQHFAIARPGFLDAALRAQIAQDLRTQLGKPFLLDARDLPHRYCTSLLAEAIGRHAPAFAPVWTRLDLPLFHGDYLLPRAFAEYPGLEWIYRQ
;
A
#
# COMPACT_ATOMS: atom_id res chain seq x y z
N MET A 1 4.68 9.66 13.13
CA MET A 1 5.11 8.73 14.21
C MET A 1 4.40 7.38 14.09
N ASP A 2 3.15 7.33 13.63
CA ASP A 2 2.36 6.09 13.62
C ASP A 2 2.78 5.07 12.54
N SER A 3 3.24 5.53 11.37
CA SER A 3 3.82 4.68 10.31
C SER A 3 5.10 3.95 10.77
N ALA A 4 5.86 4.55 11.69
CA ALA A 4 7.07 3.92 12.26
C ALA A 4 6.73 2.77 13.22
N LEU A 5 5.63 2.88 13.96
CA LEU A 5 5.16 1.85 14.90
C LEU A 5 4.58 0.65 14.15
N ILE A 6 3.81 0.87 13.06
CA ILE A 6 3.39 -0.21 12.16
C ILE A 6 4.61 -0.87 11.51
N ARG A 7 5.63 -0.10 11.10
CA ARG A 7 6.88 -0.66 10.56
C ARG A 7 7.58 -1.58 11.56
N GLU A 8 7.64 -1.20 12.83
CA GLU A 8 8.24 -2.01 13.91
C GLU A 8 7.37 -3.24 14.23
N ALA A 9 6.05 -3.08 14.28
CA ALA A 9 5.10 -4.17 14.47
C ALA A 9 4.97 -5.12 13.27
N SER A 10 5.33 -4.66 12.06
CA SER A 10 5.18 -5.43 10.82
C SER A 10 6.13 -6.62 10.75
N GLY A 11 7.27 -6.58 11.48
CA GLY A 11 8.22 -7.68 11.61
C GLY A 11 8.75 -8.26 10.28
N GLY A 12 8.48 -7.60 9.16
CA GLY A 12 8.71 -8.08 7.81
C GLY A 12 9.66 -7.16 7.05
N ALA A 13 10.21 -7.67 5.94
CA ALA A 13 11.20 -6.95 5.13
C ALA A 13 10.70 -5.64 4.49
N TYR A 14 9.38 -5.40 4.48
CA TYR A 14 8.75 -4.25 3.85
C TYR A 14 7.87 -3.49 4.84
N SER A 15 8.05 -2.18 4.90
CA SER A 15 7.32 -1.29 5.81
C SER A 15 6.20 -0.50 5.15
N HIS A 16 6.20 -0.45 3.81
CA HIS A 16 5.31 0.40 3.03
C HIS A 16 5.01 -0.24 1.67
N VAL A 17 3.87 0.09 1.10
CA VAL A 17 3.46 -0.41 -0.21
C VAL A 17 2.75 0.69 -0.99
N GLY A 18 2.99 0.71 -2.29
CA GLY A 18 2.26 1.54 -3.25
C GLY A 18 1.94 0.72 -4.50
N MET A 19 1.02 1.22 -5.32
CA MET A 19 0.68 0.57 -6.58
C MET A 19 1.05 1.45 -7.77
N VAL A 20 1.70 0.83 -8.76
CA VAL A 20 1.94 1.44 -10.06
C VAL A 20 0.60 1.66 -10.77
N VAL A 21 0.27 2.92 -11.08
CA VAL A 21 -0.97 3.29 -11.78
C VAL A 21 -0.74 3.78 -13.21
N ALA A 22 0.49 4.13 -13.57
CA ALA A 22 0.92 4.42 -14.93
C ALA A 22 2.39 4.06 -15.10
N THR A 23 2.77 3.70 -16.32
CA THR A 23 4.16 3.50 -16.74
C THR A 23 4.62 4.53 -17.77
N GLU A 24 3.69 5.28 -18.37
CA GLU A 24 3.94 6.30 -19.40
C GLU A 24 3.26 7.63 -19.02
N PRO A 25 3.89 8.80 -19.32
CA PRO A 25 5.27 8.95 -19.82
C PRO A 25 6.33 8.63 -18.74
N ARG A 26 5.90 8.35 -17.50
CA ARG A 26 6.75 7.95 -16.38
C ARG A 26 6.00 7.01 -15.45
N VAL A 27 6.73 6.26 -14.64
CA VAL A 27 6.14 5.40 -13.62
C VAL A 27 5.57 6.25 -12.48
N LEU A 28 4.27 6.08 -12.22
CA LEU A 28 3.55 6.76 -11.15
C LEU A 28 3.00 5.76 -10.14
N ILE A 29 3.16 6.08 -8.86
CA ILE A 29 2.77 5.25 -7.73
C ILE A 29 1.68 5.97 -6.93
N VAL A 30 0.58 5.27 -6.64
CA VAL A 30 -0.40 5.72 -5.64
C VAL A 30 -0.12 5.00 -4.32
N HIS A 31 -0.10 5.77 -3.23
CA HIS A 31 0.07 5.27 -1.87
C HIS A 31 -0.55 6.23 -0.86
N ALA A 32 -0.92 5.72 0.32
CA ALA A 32 -1.36 6.53 1.46
C ALA A 32 -0.21 6.68 2.44
N THR A 33 0.07 7.91 2.89
CA THR A 33 1.25 8.22 3.71
C THR A 33 1.00 9.43 4.61
N THR A 34 1.84 9.58 5.63
CA THR A 34 1.78 10.68 6.60
C THR A 34 2.63 11.88 6.20
N ASP A 35 3.82 11.65 5.62
CA ASP A 35 4.89 12.66 5.61
C ASP A 35 5.78 12.62 4.35
N ASP A 36 5.34 11.95 3.29
CA ASP A 36 6.13 11.87 2.05
C ASP A 36 6.09 13.16 1.20
N ASP A 37 5.16 14.08 1.45
CA ASP A 37 5.15 15.40 0.84
C ASP A 37 4.87 16.46 1.92
N PRO A 38 5.85 17.32 2.26
CA PRO A 38 5.66 18.38 3.24
C PRO A 38 4.54 19.37 2.89
N GLN A 39 4.21 19.51 1.60
CA GLN A 39 3.13 20.38 1.14
C GLN A 39 1.76 19.69 1.21
N HIS A 40 1.74 18.35 1.27
CA HIS A 40 0.55 17.53 1.26
C HIS A 40 0.67 16.35 2.26
N PRO A 41 0.76 16.64 3.58
CA PRO A 41 0.86 15.60 4.59
C PRO A 41 -0.45 14.83 4.76
N ASP A 42 -0.35 13.64 5.35
CA ASP A 42 -1.48 12.83 5.85
C ASP A 42 -2.58 12.54 4.82
N GLN A 43 -2.20 12.16 3.60
CA GLN A 43 -3.14 11.87 2.53
C GLN A 43 -2.66 10.81 1.54
N VAL A 44 -3.55 10.42 0.62
CA VAL A 44 -3.21 9.62 -0.56
C VAL A 44 -2.51 10.50 -1.59
N LEU A 45 -1.31 10.08 -1.98
CA LEU A 45 -0.44 10.80 -2.92
C LEU A 45 -0.28 10.06 -4.25
N LEU A 46 0.12 10.83 -5.26
CA LEU A 46 0.62 10.34 -6.54
C LEU A 46 2.08 10.76 -6.66
N SER A 47 3.00 9.81 -6.55
CA SER A 47 4.44 10.07 -6.60
C SER A 47 5.06 9.45 -7.84
N THR A 48 6.20 10.00 -8.28
CA THR A 48 7.03 9.29 -9.26
C THR A 48 7.69 8.09 -8.58
N LEU A 49 8.14 7.09 -9.36
CA LEU A 49 8.92 5.99 -8.81
C LEU A 49 10.19 6.48 -8.09
N ALA A 50 10.85 7.51 -8.63
CA ALA A 50 12.06 8.08 -8.02
C ALA A 50 11.77 8.70 -6.64
N ASP A 51 10.68 9.47 -6.51
CA ASP A 51 10.30 10.08 -5.23
C ASP A 51 9.85 9.04 -4.20
N PHE A 52 9.14 8.00 -4.66
CA PHE A 52 8.71 6.87 -3.83
C PHE A 52 9.91 6.07 -3.28
N LEU A 53 10.99 5.96 -4.06
CA LEU A 53 12.20 5.24 -3.68
C LEU A 53 13.30 6.14 -3.09
N HIS A 54 13.05 7.44 -2.91
CA HIS A 54 14.09 8.39 -2.52
C HIS A 54 14.69 8.05 -1.14
N PRO A 55 16.01 7.86 -0.99
CA PRO A 55 16.66 7.69 0.32
C PRO A 55 16.48 8.98 1.14
N PRO A 56 15.74 8.99 2.25
CA PRO A 56 15.77 7.99 3.33
C PRO A 56 14.58 7.01 3.41
N ARG A 57 13.63 7.07 2.47
CA ARG A 57 12.34 6.36 2.56
C ARG A 57 12.43 4.87 2.21
N ALA A 58 13.28 4.52 1.26
CA ALA A 58 13.48 3.15 0.82
C ALA A 58 14.98 2.82 0.77
N GLN A 59 15.43 1.96 1.68
CA GLN A 59 16.80 1.41 1.64
C GLN A 59 16.86 0.15 0.76
N HIS A 60 15.77 -0.61 0.73
CA HIS A 60 15.56 -1.77 -0.12
C HIS A 60 14.15 -1.67 -0.69
N PHE A 61 13.96 -2.15 -1.93
CA PHE A 61 12.65 -2.21 -2.55
C PHE A 61 12.47 -3.48 -3.37
N ALA A 62 11.20 -3.81 -3.58
CA ALA A 62 10.79 -4.90 -4.43
C ALA A 62 9.60 -4.47 -5.28
N ILE A 63 9.50 -5.07 -6.47
CA ILE A 63 8.38 -4.87 -7.38
C ILE A 63 7.76 -6.24 -7.61
N ALA A 64 6.47 -6.37 -7.32
CA ALA A 64 5.70 -7.56 -7.57
C ALA A 64 4.54 -7.25 -8.52
N ARG A 65 4.15 -8.24 -9.31
CA ARG A 65 2.96 -8.23 -10.14
C ARG A 65 2.03 -9.37 -9.71
N PRO A 66 0.80 -9.07 -9.29
CA PRO A 66 -0.19 -10.11 -9.03
C PRO A 66 -0.63 -10.79 -10.33
N GLY A 67 -0.37 -12.09 -10.46
CA GLY A 67 -0.74 -12.90 -11.64
C GLY A 67 -2.25 -13.15 -11.75
N PHE A 68 -2.99 -13.00 -10.65
CA PHE A 68 -4.45 -13.12 -10.61
C PHE A 68 -5.19 -11.85 -11.08
N LEU A 69 -4.47 -10.77 -11.39
CA LEU A 69 -5.04 -9.54 -11.95
C LEU A 69 -4.67 -9.43 -13.43
N ASP A 70 -5.65 -9.56 -14.32
CA ASP A 70 -5.45 -9.34 -15.75
C ASP A 70 -5.27 -7.84 -16.09
N ALA A 71 -5.04 -7.54 -17.38
CA ALA A 71 -4.81 -6.16 -17.81
C ALA A 71 -6.02 -5.22 -17.58
N ALA A 72 -7.24 -5.73 -17.74
CA ALA A 72 -8.45 -4.93 -17.59
C ALA A 72 -8.69 -4.60 -16.11
N LEU A 73 -8.57 -5.59 -15.22
CA LEU A 73 -8.67 -5.40 -13.77
C LEU A 73 -7.58 -4.44 -13.27
N ARG A 74 -6.33 -4.58 -13.74
CA ARG A 74 -5.25 -3.64 -13.38
C ARG A 74 -5.59 -2.20 -13.77
N ALA A 75 -6.17 -1.99 -14.95
CA ALA A 75 -6.57 -0.65 -15.40
C ALA A 75 -7.71 -0.07 -14.54
N GLN A 76 -8.72 -0.88 -14.21
CA GLN A 76 -9.82 -0.47 -13.32
C GLN A 76 -9.34 -0.12 -11.92
N ILE A 77 -8.50 -0.97 -11.31
CA ILE A 77 -7.91 -0.72 -9.99
C ILE A 77 -7.05 0.56 -10.01
N ALA A 78 -6.26 0.77 -11.07
CA ALA A 78 -5.46 1.98 -11.22
C ALA A 78 -6.33 3.25 -11.38
N GLN A 79 -7.49 3.16 -12.02
CA GLN A 79 -8.44 4.26 -12.10
C GLN A 79 -9.09 4.52 -10.73
N ASP A 80 -9.53 3.48 -10.04
CA ASP A 80 -10.10 3.56 -8.70
C ASP A 80 -9.15 4.23 -7.71
N LEU A 81 -7.88 3.84 -7.73
CA LEU A 81 -6.86 4.45 -6.87
C LEU A 81 -6.65 5.93 -7.16
N ARG A 82 -6.71 6.36 -8.43
CA ARG A 82 -6.65 7.78 -8.78
C ARG A 82 -7.81 8.59 -8.19
N THR A 83 -8.99 8.00 -8.03
CA THR A 83 -10.12 8.67 -7.35
C THR A 83 -9.92 8.87 -5.85
N GLN A 84 -8.88 8.26 -5.26
CA GLN A 84 -8.58 8.38 -3.84
C GLN A 84 -7.58 9.48 -3.53
N LEU A 85 -6.95 10.09 -4.54
CA LEU A 85 -5.94 11.14 -4.36
C LEU A 85 -6.49 12.29 -3.50
N GLY A 86 -5.67 12.76 -2.55
CA GLY A 86 -6.02 13.82 -1.61
C GLY A 86 -6.93 13.39 -0.45
N LYS A 87 -7.41 12.15 -0.42
CA LYS A 87 -8.17 11.67 0.75
C LYS A 87 -7.25 11.49 1.96
N PRO A 88 -7.75 11.75 3.19
CA PRO A 88 -6.95 11.63 4.40
C PRO A 88 -6.40 10.22 4.61
N PHE A 89 -5.16 10.16 5.09
CA PHE A 89 -4.57 8.97 5.68
C PHE A 89 -5.27 8.70 7.02
N LEU A 90 -5.72 7.47 7.23
CA LEU A 90 -6.40 7.04 8.46
C LEU A 90 -5.80 5.70 8.87
N LEU A 91 -5.07 5.67 9.98
CA LEU A 91 -4.53 4.42 10.51
C LEU A 91 -5.40 3.92 11.65
N ASP A 92 -6.21 2.91 11.36
CA ASP A 92 -7.12 2.32 12.33
C ASP A 92 -7.36 0.83 12.03
N ALA A 93 -7.98 0.14 13.00
CA ALA A 93 -8.34 -1.26 12.88
C ALA A 93 -9.40 -1.52 11.79
N ARG A 94 -9.49 -2.76 11.32
CA ARG A 94 -10.38 -3.21 10.25
C ARG A 94 -11.85 -2.81 10.42
N ASP A 95 -12.32 -2.77 11.66
CA ASP A 95 -13.71 -2.47 12.03
C ASP A 95 -14.01 -0.96 12.14
N LEU A 96 -12.98 -0.12 12.03
CA LEU A 96 -13.08 1.34 12.05
C LEU A 96 -12.74 1.94 10.68
N PRO A 97 -13.10 3.20 10.39
CA PRO A 97 -12.70 3.86 9.15
C PRO A 97 -11.17 3.93 9.03
N HIS A 98 -10.62 3.28 8.00
CA HIS A 98 -9.18 3.21 7.78
C HIS A 98 -8.80 3.45 6.32
N ARG A 99 -7.62 4.01 6.08
CA ARG A 99 -7.02 4.30 4.78
C ARG A 99 -5.52 4.51 4.95
N TYR A 100 -4.79 3.43 5.12
CA TYR A 100 -3.33 3.40 5.11
C TYR A 100 -2.86 2.57 3.91
N CYS A 101 -1.55 2.49 3.70
CA CYS A 101 -0.96 2.02 2.43
C CYS A 101 -1.51 0.68 1.96
N THR A 102 -1.54 -0.32 2.83
CA THR A 102 -2.06 -1.67 2.54
C THR A 102 -3.59 -1.72 2.43
N SER A 103 -4.32 -1.03 3.32
CA SER A 103 -5.78 -1.05 3.29
C SER A 103 -6.35 -0.35 2.06
N LEU A 104 -5.74 0.76 1.64
CA LEU A 104 -6.05 1.46 0.40
C LEU A 104 -5.98 0.51 -0.80
N LEU A 105 -4.89 -0.25 -0.91
CA LEU A 105 -4.71 -1.19 -2.01
C LEU A 105 -5.66 -2.38 -1.90
N ALA A 106 -5.89 -2.91 -0.69
CA ALA A 106 -6.76 -4.06 -0.50
C ALA A 106 -8.21 -3.75 -0.85
N GLU A 107 -8.72 -2.58 -0.46
CA GLU A 107 -10.05 -2.14 -0.85
C GLU A 107 -10.17 -1.96 -2.37
N ALA A 108 -9.17 -1.32 -3.00
CA ALA A 108 -9.19 -1.10 -4.44
C ALA A 108 -9.15 -2.41 -5.22
N ILE A 109 -8.32 -3.37 -4.82
CA ILE A 109 -8.26 -4.70 -5.45
C ILE A 109 -9.55 -5.49 -5.17
N GLY A 110 -10.03 -5.49 -3.92
CA GLY A 110 -11.18 -6.29 -3.49
C GLY A 110 -12.50 -5.91 -4.17
N ARG A 111 -12.66 -4.65 -4.62
CA ARG A 111 -13.83 -4.23 -5.42
C ARG A 111 -13.93 -4.94 -6.77
N HIS A 112 -12.80 -5.28 -7.38
CA HIS A 112 -12.72 -5.86 -8.73
C HIS A 112 -12.35 -7.35 -8.70
N ALA A 113 -11.72 -7.81 -7.62
CA ALA A 113 -11.34 -9.21 -7.40
C ALA A 113 -11.82 -9.68 -6.02
N PRO A 114 -13.09 -10.11 -5.87
CA PRO A 114 -13.66 -10.49 -4.56
C PRO A 114 -12.98 -11.69 -3.89
N ALA A 115 -12.27 -12.53 -4.67
CA ALA A 115 -11.47 -13.63 -4.16
C ALA A 115 -10.13 -13.18 -3.55
N PHE A 116 -9.75 -11.89 -3.72
CA PHE A 116 -8.58 -11.32 -3.09
C PHE A 116 -8.83 -11.12 -1.59
N ALA A 117 -8.25 -11.99 -0.77
CA ALA A 117 -8.48 -12.03 0.68
C ALA A 117 -7.14 -12.09 1.43
N PRO A 118 -6.38 -10.98 1.50
CA PRO A 118 -5.12 -10.97 2.23
C PRO A 118 -5.37 -11.10 3.74
N VAL A 119 -4.41 -11.70 4.44
CA VAL A 119 -4.55 -12.04 5.86
C VAL A 119 -4.37 -10.79 6.73
N TRP A 120 -5.37 -10.49 7.53
CA TRP A 120 -5.31 -9.45 8.56
C TRP A 120 -4.62 -10.00 9.81
N THR A 121 -3.78 -9.18 10.44
CA THR A 121 -3.04 -9.54 11.65
C THR A 121 -3.64 -8.80 12.84
N ARG A 122 -4.03 -9.53 13.88
CA ARG A 122 -4.42 -8.92 15.14
C ARG A 122 -3.19 -8.35 15.85
N LEU A 123 -3.23 -7.06 16.14
CA LEU A 123 -2.27 -6.36 16.97
C LEU A 123 -2.90 -6.09 18.34
N ASP A 124 -2.10 -6.29 19.38
CA ASP A 124 -2.45 -5.95 20.75
C ASP A 124 -1.27 -5.24 21.39
N LEU A 125 -1.05 -3.99 20.96
CA LEU A 125 0.04 -3.13 21.37
C LEU A 125 -0.53 -1.84 21.98
N PRO A 126 0.22 -1.12 22.82
CA PRO A 126 -0.18 0.21 23.24
C PRO A 126 -0.46 1.09 22.02
N LEU A 127 -1.62 1.76 21.99
CA LEU A 127 -2.13 2.60 20.89
C LEU A 127 -2.62 1.87 19.62
N PHE A 128 -2.37 0.56 19.47
CA PHE A 128 -2.87 -0.23 18.34
C PHE A 128 -3.55 -1.51 18.82
N HIS A 129 -4.88 -1.55 18.71
CA HIS A 129 -5.67 -2.69 19.10
C HIS A 129 -6.68 -3.03 18.00
N GLY A 130 -6.67 -4.29 17.55
CA GLY A 130 -7.56 -4.76 16.50
C GLY A 130 -6.83 -5.42 15.34
N ASP A 131 -7.53 -5.61 14.23
CA ASP A 131 -7.00 -6.27 13.04
C ASP A 131 -6.42 -5.25 12.06
N TYR A 132 -5.15 -5.40 11.72
CA TYR A 132 -4.44 -4.53 10.78
C TYR A 132 -3.89 -5.33 9.60
N LEU A 133 -3.92 -4.73 8.42
CA LEU A 133 -3.37 -5.33 7.21
C LEU A 133 -1.91 -4.91 7.04
N LEU A 134 -0.97 -5.83 7.30
CA LEU A 134 0.46 -5.52 7.26
C LEU A 134 1.05 -5.76 5.85
N PRO A 135 2.14 -5.09 5.44
CA PRO A 135 2.72 -5.26 4.09
C PRO A 135 3.08 -6.71 3.75
N ARG A 136 3.46 -7.51 4.74
CA ARG A 136 3.72 -8.95 4.58
C ARG A 136 2.53 -9.72 3.98
N ALA A 137 1.30 -9.30 4.27
CA ALA A 137 0.10 -9.95 3.76
C ALA A 137 -0.03 -9.85 2.24
N PHE A 138 0.58 -8.82 1.64
CA PHE A 138 0.74 -8.71 0.19
C PHE A 138 1.92 -9.56 -0.26
N ALA A 139 3.09 -9.37 0.33
CA ALA A 139 4.33 -10.06 -0.10
C ALA A 139 4.23 -11.60 -0.05
N GLU A 140 3.41 -12.15 0.84
CA GLU A 140 3.20 -13.59 0.98
C GLU A 140 1.95 -14.10 0.23
N TYR A 141 1.22 -13.20 -0.44
CA TYR A 141 -0.02 -13.57 -1.13
C TYR A 141 0.25 -14.52 -2.32
N PRO A 142 -0.49 -15.63 -2.45
CA PRO A 142 -0.32 -16.57 -3.55
C PRO A 142 -0.50 -15.93 -4.92
N GLY A 143 0.33 -16.33 -5.89
CA GLY A 143 0.25 -15.84 -7.26
C GLY A 143 0.88 -14.48 -7.49
N LEU A 144 1.74 -13.99 -6.59
CA LEU A 144 2.64 -12.88 -6.89
C LEU A 144 3.84 -13.36 -7.73
N GLU A 145 4.12 -12.62 -8.79
CA GLU A 145 5.36 -12.70 -9.55
C GLU A 145 6.30 -11.57 -9.12
N TRP A 146 7.49 -11.90 -8.63
CA TRP A 146 8.51 -10.90 -8.29
C TRP A 146 9.26 -10.47 -9.55
N ILE A 147 9.07 -9.21 -9.94
CA ILE A 147 9.77 -8.60 -11.08
C ILE A 147 11.15 -8.11 -10.65
N TYR A 148 11.26 -7.62 -9.41
CA TYR A 148 12.51 -7.09 -8.86
C TYR A 148 12.53 -7.27 -7.34
N ARG A 149 13.69 -7.62 -6.78
CA ARG A 149 13.95 -7.66 -5.33
C ARG A 149 15.42 -7.32 -5.07
N GLN A 150 15.66 -6.47 -4.08
CA GLN A 150 16.98 -6.23 -3.47
C GLN A 150 17.03 -6.84 -2.07
#